data_AF-A0A7C3D6L8-F1
#
_entry.id   AF-A0A7C3D6L8-F1
#
_cell.length_a   1.000
_cell.length_b   1.000
_cell.length_c   1.000
_cell.angle_alpha   90.00
_cell.angle_beta   90.00
_cell.angle_gamma   90.00
#
_symmetry.space_group_name_H-M   'P 1'
#
loop_
_entity.id
_entity.type
_entity.pdbx_description
1 polymer ?
#
loop_
_entity_poly.entity_id
_entity_poly.type
_entity_poly.pdbx_seq_one_letter_code
_entity_poly.pdbx_strand_id
1 'polypeptide(L)'
;MPVITAGPSTPSDSSLSVAQSQQSLPPSHPTVPASPSKQVVSSKSLIPEPRFSHFRVGNRNVKGMFSQDDLMWIGTSGGVIRYELKTDNYQLFDVSKGNLISNGVFHVSELNGSIVVGTYGGGMSIYNPKLDKWRNYNIPDGLADQFVYDVQKVKNGDVWIATWSGVNRVIDGDLDNPDKWETYNPENTQGGLPNDWVYGLAEGKDGEMWFATEDGLARFYQGKWTNWQHKDGLGAAYDLVKDDIKFSRDPGKASRHHAKQKAEQGLGRVKVAYNPNYIVSLVVDNDGIVWCGTWGGGLAKFDGKAWRNYTVKDGLPSNHVFMLHKDPNGFVWAGTSHGLAKILAGGKFKVLTRRDGLYADNVFSMANASDGSIWVGSFGGVARISGQL
;
A
#
# COMPACT_ATOMS: atom_id res chain seq x y z
N MET A 1 26.33 -58.34 13.35
CA MET A 1 25.30 -58.50 14.39
C MET A 1 24.01 -57.83 13.91
N PRO A 2 23.12 -58.57 13.23
CA PRO A 2 21.75 -58.15 12.91
C PRO A 2 20.75 -58.69 13.96
N VAL A 3 19.52 -58.16 14.00
CA VAL A 3 18.19 -58.74 14.40
C VAL A 3 17.23 -57.53 14.55
N ILE A 4 16.27 -57.22 13.66
CA ILE A 4 15.00 -57.86 13.22
C ILE A 4 13.77 -57.06 13.75
N THR A 5 13.04 -56.49 12.78
CA THR A 5 11.59 -56.26 12.56
C THR A 5 10.59 -56.05 13.72
N ALA A 6 9.65 -55.11 13.50
CA ALA A 6 8.20 -55.39 13.49
C ALA A 6 7.41 -54.26 12.77
N GLY A 7 6.34 -54.64 12.07
CA GLY A 7 5.53 -53.83 11.15
C GLY A 7 4.39 -53.01 11.78
N PRO A 8 3.37 -52.61 10.99
CA PRO A 8 2.65 -51.34 11.15
C PRO A 8 1.36 -51.46 11.97
N SER A 9 0.93 -50.36 12.57
CA SER A 9 -0.39 -50.21 13.19
C SER A 9 -1.12 -48.98 12.65
N THR A 10 -2.28 -49.23 12.05
CA THR A 10 -3.35 -48.24 11.82
C THR A 10 -4.11 -47.98 13.14
N PRO A 11 -4.70 -46.79 13.27
CA PRO A 11 -6.10 -46.70 13.72
C PRO A 11 -6.88 -45.77 12.77
N SER A 12 -7.93 -46.27 12.11
CA SER A 12 -9.34 -46.28 12.54
C SER A 12 -9.97 -44.89 12.66
N ASP A 13 -10.92 -44.64 11.75
CA ASP A 13 -11.92 -43.58 11.78
C ASP A 13 -12.53 -43.40 13.17
N SER A 14 -12.59 -42.15 13.64
CA SER A 14 -13.65 -41.70 14.53
C SER A 14 -14.07 -40.30 14.13
N SER A 15 -15.32 -40.22 13.72
CA SER A 15 -16.07 -39.01 13.42
C SER A 15 -16.33 -38.23 14.72
N LEU A 16 -15.79 -37.02 14.80
CA LEU A 16 -16.20 -36.03 15.80
C LEU A 16 -16.46 -34.69 15.12
N SER A 17 -17.75 -34.38 15.02
CA SER A 17 -18.27 -33.05 14.77
C SER A 17 -17.75 -32.09 15.85
N VAL A 18 -16.95 -31.10 15.47
CA VAL A 18 -16.59 -29.99 16.38
C VAL A 18 -17.31 -28.75 15.90
N ALA A 19 -18.33 -28.38 16.67
CA ALA A 19 -19.06 -27.14 16.53
C ALA A 19 -18.11 -25.93 16.52
N GLN A 20 -18.32 -25.01 15.58
CA GLN A 20 -17.65 -23.72 15.53
C GLN A 20 -17.99 -22.95 16.82
N SER A 21 -17.00 -22.76 17.69
CA SER A 21 -17.11 -21.84 18.80
C SER A 21 -16.96 -20.41 18.28
N GLN A 22 -18.06 -19.66 18.31
CA GLN A 22 -18.03 -18.21 18.17
C GLN A 22 -17.21 -17.64 19.35
N GLN A 23 -16.02 -17.14 19.08
CA GLN A 23 -15.26 -16.40 20.09
C GLN A 23 -15.79 -14.96 20.15
N SER A 24 -16.44 -14.63 21.26
CA SER A 24 -16.86 -13.29 21.63
C SER A 24 -15.67 -12.40 22.00
N LEU A 25 -15.81 -11.09 21.78
CA LEU A 25 -14.82 -10.04 22.07
C LEU A 25 -14.38 -9.99 23.55
N PRO A 26 -13.16 -9.51 23.86
CA PRO A 26 -12.64 -9.41 25.22
C PRO A 26 -13.33 -8.32 26.09
N PRO A 27 -13.37 -8.47 27.43
CA PRO A 27 -14.38 -7.86 28.31
C PRO A 27 -14.06 -6.42 28.80
N SER A 28 -13.59 -5.53 27.92
CA SER A 28 -13.31 -4.12 28.31
C SER A 28 -13.81 -3.07 27.31
N HIS A 29 -14.99 -3.29 26.74
CA HIS A 29 -15.70 -2.27 25.96
C HIS A 29 -16.39 -1.25 26.89
N PRO A 30 -16.08 0.06 26.82
CA PRO A 30 -16.88 1.08 27.49
C PRO A 30 -18.18 1.36 26.72
N THR A 31 -19.30 1.47 27.43
CA THR A 31 -20.57 1.98 26.89
C THR A 31 -20.48 3.49 26.63
N VAL A 32 -20.91 3.91 25.45
CA VAL A 32 -20.96 5.33 25.04
C VAL A 32 -21.94 6.11 25.93
N PRO A 33 -21.56 7.26 26.52
CA PRO A 33 -22.53 8.14 27.17
C PRO A 33 -23.33 8.92 26.13
N ALA A 34 -24.65 8.94 26.26
CA ALA A 34 -25.52 9.85 25.55
C ALA A 34 -25.22 11.30 26.02
N SER A 35 -24.85 12.19 25.10
CA SER A 35 -24.72 13.62 25.40
C SER A 35 -26.06 14.35 25.17
N PRO A 36 -26.44 15.33 26.00
CA PRO A 36 -27.71 16.02 25.88
C PRO A 36 -27.70 17.10 24.79
N SER A 37 -28.86 17.30 24.20
CA SER A 37 -29.16 18.23 23.12
C SER A 37 -29.01 19.70 23.55
N LYS A 38 -28.35 20.50 22.70
CA LYS A 38 -28.60 21.94 22.58
C LYS A 38 -29.01 22.24 21.16
N GLN A 39 -30.25 22.72 21.00
CA GLN A 39 -30.73 23.26 19.75
C GLN A 39 -30.01 24.58 19.45
N VAL A 40 -29.30 24.60 18.33
CA VAL A 40 -28.96 25.84 17.61
C VAL A 40 -29.43 25.62 16.19
N VAL A 41 -30.46 26.39 15.80
CA VAL A 41 -30.97 26.41 14.43
C VAL A 41 -29.98 27.22 13.60
N SER A 42 -29.20 26.53 12.78
CA SER A 42 -28.49 27.14 11.65
C SER A 42 -28.89 26.37 10.40
N SER A 43 -29.13 27.09 9.30
CA SER A 43 -29.55 26.56 8.01
C SER A 43 -28.61 25.44 7.56
N LYS A 44 -29.04 24.18 7.76
CA LYS A 44 -28.25 23.01 7.42
C LYS A 44 -28.10 22.93 5.90
N SER A 45 -26.85 22.89 5.47
CA SER A 45 -26.46 22.24 4.22
C SER A 45 -27.21 20.91 4.11
N LEU A 46 -27.85 20.66 2.96
CA LEU A 46 -28.55 19.41 2.64
C LEU A 46 -27.59 18.22 2.44
N ILE A 47 -26.28 18.46 2.55
CA ILE A 47 -25.25 17.41 2.49
C ILE A 47 -25.08 16.85 3.92
N PRO A 48 -25.32 15.55 4.15
CA PRO A 48 -25.09 14.93 5.45
C PRO A 48 -23.62 15.09 5.86
N GLU A 49 -23.37 15.55 7.09
CA GLU A 49 -22.03 15.61 7.68
C GLU A 49 -21.37 14.21 7.67
N PRO A 50 -20.05 14.12 7.45
CA PRO A 50 -19.35 12.84 7.46
C PRO A 50 -19.44 12.19 8.84
N ARG A 51 -19.78 10.90 8.86
CA ARG A 51 -19.82 10.06 10.07
C ARG A 51 -18.59 9.15 10.11
N PHE A 52 -17.93 9.10 11.27
CA PHE A 52 -16.75 8.29 11.50
C PHE A 52 -17.05 7.11 12.43
N SER A 53 -16.58 5.93 12.04
CA SER A 53 -16.54 4.71 12.85
C SER A 53 -15.13 4.16 12.86
N HIS A 54 -14.72 3.47 13.93
CA HIS A 54 -13.34 2.99 14.10
C HIS A 54 -13.26 1.48 14.28
N PHE A 55 -12.29 0.88 13.61
CA PHE A 55 -11.94 -0.54 13.75
C PHE A 55 -10.49 -0.66 14.24
N ARG A 56 -10.25 -1.38 15.33
CA ARG A 56 -8.91 -1.52 15.94
C ARG A 56 -8.23 -2.80 15.46
N VAL A 57 -6.96 -2.70 15.06
CA VAL A 57 -6.13 -3.85 14.64
C VAL A 57 -4.99 -4.20 15.61
N GLY A 58 -4.95 -3.56 16.77
CA GLY A 58 -3.89 -3.73 17.77
C GLY A 58 -2.61 -2.99 17.39
N ASN A 59 -1.44 -3.41 17.86
CA ASN A 59 -0.16 -2.73 17.61
C ASN A 59 0.38 -3.01 16.19
N ARG A 60 -0.40 -2.71 15.15
CA ARG A 60 -0.15 -3.10 13.76
C ARG A 60 -0.35 -1.93 12.80
N ASN A 61 0.43 -1.91 11.72
CA ASN A 61 0.22 -1.00 10.60
C ASN A 61 -0.84 -1.58 9.66
N VAL A 62 -1.69 -0.73 9.08
CA VAL A 62 -2.62 -1.09 8.00
C VAL A 62 -2.09 -0.51 6.68
N LYS A 63 -1.40 -1.31 5.87
CA LYS A 63 -0.63 -0.82 4.71
C LYS A 63 -1.27 -1.09 3.35
N GLY A 64 -2.16 -2.07 3.26
CA GLY A 64 -2.93 -2.35 2.05
C GLY A 64 -4.41 -2.46 2.39
N MET A 65 -5.28 -1.94 1.54
CA MET A 65 -6.73 -2.14 1.65
C MET A 65 -7.35 -2.27 0.26
N PHE A 66 -8.32 -3.15 0.15
CA PHE A 66 -9.03 -3.38 -1.10
C PHE A 66 -10.49 -3.73 -0.82
N SER A 67 -11.41 -3.10 -1.53
CA SER A 67 -12.83 -3.43 -1.45
C SER A 67 -13.22 -4.33 -2.62
N GLN A 68 -13.90 -5.43 -2.32
CA GLN A 68 -14.48 -6.35 -3.31
C GLN A 68 -15.95 -6.56 -2.96
N ASP A 69 -16.88 -6.00 -3.74
CA ASP A 69 -18.32 -6.06 -3.44
C ASP A 69 -18.63 -5.62 -1.99
N ASP A 70 -19.25 -6.49 -1.20
CA ASP A 70 -19.58 -6.26 0.22
C ASP A 70 -18.43 -6.62 1.19
N LEU A 71 -17.23 -6.86 0.68
CA LEU A 71 -16.05 -7.21 1.46
C LEU A 71 -15.01 -6.09 1.46
N MET A 72 -14.41 -5.89 2.62
CA MET A 72 -13.20 -5.09 2.79
C MET A 72 -12.05 -6.01 3.21
N TRP A 73 -10.99 -6.01 2.42
CA TRP A 73 -9.74 -6.70 2.72
C TRP A 73 -8.74 -5.71 3.30
N ILE A 74 -8.20 -6.03 4.47
CA ILE A 74 -7.35 -5.13 5.27
C ILE A 74 -6.02 -5.83 5.53
N GLY A 75 -4.98 -5.41 4.82
CA GLY A 75 -3.62 -5.89 4.98
C GLY A 75 -2.94 -5.23 6.17
N THR A 76 -2.58 -6.03 7.17
CA THR A 76 -1.90 -5.56 8.38
C THR A 76 -0.50 -6.13 8.51
N SER A 77 0.31 -5.58 9.43
CA SER A 77 1.60 -6.20 9.80
C SER A 77 1.47 -7.54 10.54
N GLY A 78 0.26 -8.10 10.68
CA GLY A 78 -0.01 -9.38 11.34
C GLY A 78 -0.93 -10.30 10.56
N GLY A 79 -1.07 -10.11 9.24
CA GLY A 79 -1.94 -10.88 8.36
C GLY A 79 -2.99 -10.03 7.65
N VAL A 80 -3.89 -10.69 6.92
CA VAL A 80 -4.97 -10.05 6.16
C VAL A 80 -6.31 -10.32 6.85
N ILE A 81 -7.10 -9.27 7.06
CA ILE A 81 -8.46 -9.37 7.59
C ILE A 81 -9.43 -9.26 6.41
N ARG A 82 -10.31 -10.23 6.25
CA ARG A 82 -11.52 -10.12 5.43
C ARG A 82 -12.67 -9.67 6.31
N TYR A 83 -13.28 -8.54 5.98
CA TYR A 83 -14.36 -7.92 6.74
C TYR A 83 -15.62 -7.80 5.88
N GLU A 84 -16.77 -8.20 6.42
CA GLU A 84 -18.08 -8.12 5.75
C GLU A 84 -18.78 -6.80 6.11
N LEU A 85 -19.03 -5.94 5.12
CA LEU A 85 -19.55 -4.59 5.32
C LEU A 85 -20.98 -4.53 5.89
N LYS A 86 -21.77 -5.60 5.72
CA LYS A 86 -23.19 -5.69 6.08
C LYS A 86 -23.44 -6.30 7.46
N THR A 87 -22.59 -7.22 7.88
CA THR A 87 -22.75 -8.03 9.10
C THR A 87 -21.75 -7.66 10.18
N ASP A 88 -20.72 -6.88 9.82
CA ASP A 88 -19.54 -6.58 10.63
C ASP A 88 -18.73 -7.83 11.05
N ASN A 89 -18.98 -8.98 10.42
CA ASN A 89 -18.20 -10.19 10.62
C ASN A 89 -16.81 -10.03 10.01
N TYR A 90 -15.82 -10.72 10.58
CA TYR A 90 -14.47 -10.73 10.05
C TYR A 90 -13.75 -12.06 10.22
N GLN A 91 -12.76 -12.28 9.37
CA GLN A 91 -11.85 -13.43 9.42
C GLN A 91 -10.41 -12.96 9.25
N LEU A 92 -9.51 -13.43 10.11
CA LEU A 92 -8.07 -13.21 9.99
C LEU A 92 -7.40 -14.41 9.28
N PHE A 93 -6.62 -14.09 8.25
CA PHE A 93 -5.71 -14.99 7.56
C PHE A 93 -4.25 -14.62 7.92
N ASP A 94 -3.52 -15.60 8.44
CA ASP A 94 -2.12 -15.47 8.84
C ASP A 94 -1.36 -16.79 8.56
N VAL A 95 -0.06 -16.81 8.84
CA VAL A 95 0.80 -18.00 8.66
C VAL A 95 0.41 -19.18 9.56
N SER A 96 -0.24 -18.95 10.71
CA SER A 96 -0.53 -20.00 11.70
C SER A 96 -1.52 -21.05 11.20
N LYS A 97 -2.30 -20.69 10.17
CA LYS A 97 -3.29 -21.54 9.53
C LYS A 97 -2.85 -22.06 8.15
N GLY A 98 -1.60 -21.84 7.77
CA GLY A 98 -1.06 -22.22 6.46
C GLY A 98 -1.61 -21.39 5.30
N ASN A 99 -2.20 -20.23 5.57
CA ASN A 99 -2.84 -19.39 4.56
C ASN A 99 -1.82 -18.49 3.83
N LEU A 100 -1.19 -17.59 4.58
CA LEU A 100 -0.21 -16.65 4.05
C LEU A 100 1.21 -17.23 4.13
N ILE A 101 2.09 -16.78 3.23
CA ILE A 101 3.53 -17.08 3.30
C ILE A 101 4.28 -16.21 4.34
N SER A 102 3.78 -15.01 4.62
CA SER A 102 4.29 -14.11 5.67
C SER A 102 3.17 -13.21 6.21
N ASN A 103 3.27 -12.81 7.47
CA ASN A 103 2.27 -11.99 8.15
C ASN A 103 2.39 -10.49 7.87
N GLY A 104 3.57 -10.01 7.49
CA GLY A 104 3.74 -8.59 7.20
C GLY A 104 3.12 -8.28 5.84
N VAL A 105 1.97 -7.63 5.79
CA VAL A 105 1.30 -7.32 4.52
C VAL A 105 1.63 -5.90 4.09
N PHE A 106 2.05 -5.75 2.84
CA PHE A 106 2.23 -4.46 2.18
C PHE A 106 1.08 -4.14 1.23
N HIS A 107 0.70 -5.14 0.43
CA HIS A 107 -0.26 -4.95 -0.64
C HIS A 107 -1.45 -5.86 -0.49
N VAL A 108 -2.61 -5.34 -0.87
CA VAL A 108 -3.82 -6.13 -1.09
C VAL A 108 -4.52 -5.59 -2.32
N SER A 109 -4.80 -6.46 -3.29
CA SER A 109 -5.55 -6.13 -4.50
C SER A 109 -6.33 -7.34 -5.02
N GLU A 110 -6.93 -7.21 -6.19
CA GLU A 110 -7.61 -8.30 -6.89
C GLU A 110 -6.89 -8.66 -8.19
N LEU A 111 -6.88 -9.96 -8.48
CA LEU A 111 -6.47 -10.52 -9.76
C LEU A 111 -7.49 -11.59 -10.19
N ASN A 112 -8.27 -11.30 -11.23
CA ASN A 112 -9.23 -12.24 -11.82
C ASN A 112 -10.22 -12.86 -10.80
N GLY A 113 -10.76 -12.05 -9.88
CA GLY A 113 -11.66 -12.53 -8.82
C GLY A 113 -10.95 -13.14 -7.59
N SER A 114 -9.62 -13.30 -7.65
CA SER A 114 -8.79 -13.76 -6.54
C SER A 114 -8.16 -12.57 -5.81
N ILE A 115 -7.88 -12.72 -4.53
CA ILE A 115 -7.24 -11.69 -3.72
C ILE A 115 -5.74 -11.91 -3.74
N VAL A 116 -5.00 -10.88 -4.12
CA VAL A 116 -3.54 -10.87 -4.12
C VAL A 116 -3.06 -10.19 -2.85
N VAL A 117 -2.06 -10.80 -2.21
CA VAL A 117 -1.44 -10.30 -0.98
C VAL A 117 0.07 -10.26 -1.19
N GLY A 118 0.62 -9.05 -1.27
CA GLY A 118 2.07 -8.82 -1.28
C GLY A 118 2.61 -8.75 0.14
N THR A 119 3.66 -9.52 0.45
CA THR A 119 4.16 -9.66 1.82
C THR A 119 5.58 -9.11 2.02
N TYR A 120 5.90 -8.83 3.28
CA TYR A 120 7.22 -8.43 3.77
C TYR A 120 8.06 -9.68 3.99
N GLY A 121 8.91 -9.99 3.01
CA GLY A 121 9.96 -11.01 3.15
C GLY A 121 9.47 -12.45 2.98
N GLY A 122 8.28 -12.66 2.41
CA GLY A 122 7.76 -14.01 2.12
C GLY A 122 7.39 -14.24 0.64
N GLY A 123 7.22 -13.19 -0.16
CA GLY A 123 6.71 -13.27 -1.53
C GLY A 123 5.25 -12.83 -1.62
N MET A 124 4.49 -13.48 -2.50
CA MET A 124 3.10 -13.16 -2.81
C MET A 124 2.18 -14.34 -2.51
N SER A 125 1.04 -14.08 -1.89
CA SER A 125 -0.02 -15.08 -1.65
C SER A 125 -1.27 -14.69 -2.44
N ILE A 126 -1.91 -15.65 -3.09
CA ILE A 126 -3.17 -15.48 -3.83
C ILE A 126 -4.24 -16.36 -3.23
N TYR A 127 -5.34 -15.76 -2.81
CA TYR A 127 -6.52 -16.44 -2.31
C TYR A 127 -7.60 -16.50 -3.38
N ASN A 128 -8.07 -17.71 -3.69
CA ASN A 128 -9.23 -17.91 -4.54
C ASN A 128 -10.49 -18.07 -3.65
N PRO A 129 -11.39 -17.08 -3.60
CA PRO A 129 -12.57 -17.14 -2.74
C PRO A 129 -13.57 -18.23 -3.14
N LYS A 130 -13.59 -18.65 -4.41
CA LYS A 130 -14.50 -19.69 -4.90
C LYS A 130 -14.07 -21.09 -4.47
N LEU A 131 -12.76 -21.30 -4.33
CA LEU A 131 -12.18 -22.60 -3.95
C LEU A 131 -11.79 -22.66 -2.48
N ASP A 132 -11.80 -21.52 -1.78
CA ASP A 132 -11.24 -21.34 -0.45
C ASP A 132 -9.79 -21.86 -0.34
N LYS A 133 -8.97 -21.51 -1.32
CA LYS A 133 -7.57 -22.00 -1.43
C LYS A 133 -6.59 -20.86 -1.59
N TRP A 134 -5.44 -21.03 -0.94
CA TRP A 134 -4.29 -20.17 -1.07
C TRP A 134 -3.24 -20.81 -1.98
N ARG A 135 -2.59 -19.99 -2.79
CA ARG A 135 -1.38 -20.32 -3.54
C ARG A 135 -0.32 -19.28 -3.25
N ASN A 136 0.91 -19.73 -3.02
CA ASN A 136 2.04 -18.85 -2.74
C ASN A 136 3.01 -18.86 -3.92
N TYR A 137 3.61 -17.71 -4.18
CA TYR A 137 4.66 -17.49 -5.15
C TYR A 137 5.85 -16.84 -4.43
N ASN A 138 7.06 -17.33 -4.68
CA ASN A 138 8.32 -16.76 -4.19
C ASN A 138 9.39 -16.80 -5.29
N ILE A 139 10.66 -16.53 -4.95
CA ILE A 139 11.78 -16.47 -5.91
C ILE A 139 11.88 -17.72 -6.80
N PRO A 140 11.71 -18.96 -6.30
CA PRO A 140 11.73 -20.15 -7.16
C PRO A 140 10.63 -20.20 -8.22
N ASP A 141 9.53 -19.45 -8.04
CA ASP A 141 8.41 -19.36 -8.98
C ASP A 141 8.61 -18.25 -10.03
N GLY A 142 9.68 -17.45 -9.92
CA GLY A 142 10.03 -16.39 -10.87
C GLY A 142 9.98 -14.97 -10.29
N LEU A 143 9.55 -14.78 -9.04
CA LEU A 143 9.60 -13.47 -8.39
C LEU A 143 11.04 -12.96 -8.27
N ALA A 144 11.23 -11.68 -8.56
CA ALA A 144 12.52 -11.02 -8.43
C ALA A 144 12.96 -10.93 -6.97
N ASP A 145 12.02 -10.74 -6.05
CA ASP A 145 12.27 -10.68 -4.61
C ASP A 145 11.06 -11.12 -3.78
N GLN A 146 11.31 -11.47 -2.52
CA GLN A 146 10.33 -11.84 -1.50
C GLN A 146 9.66 -10.64 -0.80
N PHE A 147 10.13 -9.41 -1.04
CA PHE A 147 9.46 -8.19 -0.58
C PHE A 147 8.56 -7.63 -1.70
N VAL A 148 7.26 -7.93 -1.65
CA VAL A 148 6.29 -7.53 -2.68
C VAL A 148 5.49 -6.32 -2.21
N TYR A 149 5.70 -5.17 -2.83
CA TYR A 149 5.12 -3.89 -2.42
C TYR A 149 3.83 -3.53 -3.12
N ASP A 150 3.70 -3.91 -4.38
CA ASP A 150 2.56 -3.58 -5.21
C ASP A 150 2.41 -4.62 -6.31
N VAL A 151 1.17 -4.85 -6.71
CA VAL A 151 0.77 -5.78 -7.78
C VAL A 151 -0.37 -5.16 -8.56
N GLN A 152 -0.13 -4.94 -9.85
CA GLN A 152 -1.06 -4.27 -10.75
C GLN A 152 -1.30 -5.13 -11.99
N LYS A 153 -2.55 -5.58 -12.18
CA LYS A 153 -3.00 -6.03 -13.49
C LYS A 153 -3.31 -4.83 -14.36
N VAL A 154 -2.82 -4.84 -15.59
CA VAL A 154 -3.02 -3.78 -16.59
C VAL A 154 -3.99 -4.21 -17.69
N LYS A 155 -4.50 -3.26 -18.47
CA LYS A 155 -5.55 -3.50 -19.48
C LYS A 155 -5.16 -4.52 -20.55
N ASN A 156 -3.88 -4.60 -20.91
CA ASN A 156 -3.40 -5.57 -21.89
C ASN A 156 -3.36 -7.02 -21.37
N GLY A 157 -3.67 -7.24 -20.09
CA GLY A 157 -3.71 -8.56 -19.44
C GLY A 157 -2.49 -8.86 -18.58
N ASP A 158 -1.37 -8.17 -18.78
CA ASP A 158 -0.15 -8.41 -18.01
C ASP A 158 -0.33 -8.08 -16.53
N VAL A 159 0.50 -8.71 -15.70
CA VAL A 159 0.60 -8.41 -14.27
C VAL A 159 2.00 -7.89 -13.97
N TRP A 160 2.08 -6.71 -13.37
CA TRP A 160 3.34 -6.14 -12.89
C TRP A 160 3.43 -6.28 -11.37
N ILE A 161 4.62 -6.61 -10.87
CA ILE A 161 4.87 -6.89 -9.46
C ILE A 161 6.10 -6.11 -9.01
N ALA A 162 5.91 -5.13 -8.12
CA ALA A 162 6.97 -4.29 -7.58
C ALA A 162 7.67 -4.97 -6.41
N THR A 163 9.01 -5.03 -6.47
CA THR A 163 9.82 -5.73 -5.47
C THR A 163 11.09 -4.96 -5.07
N TRP A 164 11.91 -5.51 -4.17
CA TRP A 164 13.20 -4.94 -3.79
C TRP A 164 14.37 -5.28 -4.72
N SER A 165 14.21 -6.22 -5.64
CA SER A 165 15.27 -6.60 -6.59
C SER A 165 14.85 -6.35 -8.04
N GLY A 166 14.01 -5.33 -8.24
CA GLY A 166 13.44 -4.91 -9.51
C GLY A 166 11.93 -5.10 -9.57
N VAL A 167 11.41 -5.18 -10.79
CA VAL A 167 9.99 -5.40 -11.06
C VAL A 167 9.82 -6.62 -11.96
N ASN A 168 8.85 -7.47 -11.65
CA ASN A 168 8.43 -8.53 -12.56
C ASN A 168 7.31 -8.04 -13.49
N ARG A 169 7.30 -8.53 -14.71
CA ARG A 169 6.14 -8.53 -15.61
C ARG A 169 5.78 -9.97 -15.93
N VAL A 170 4.54 -10.34 -15.69
CA VAL A 170 4.00 -11.65 -16.08
C VAL A 170 3.10 -11.44 -17.27
N ILE A 171 3.55 -11.92 -18.42
CA ILE A 171 2.89 -11.74 -19.72
C ILE A 171 1.54 -12.49 -19.69
N ASP A 172 0.48 -11.80 -20.15
CA ASP A 172 -0.91 -12.30 -20.13
C ASP A 172 -1.44 -12.63 -18.71
N GLY A 173 -0.68 -12.32 -17.66
CA GLY A 173 -1.00 -12.65 -16.27
C GLY A 173 -0.94 -14.15 -15.94
N ASP A 174 -0.23 -14.95 -16.74
CA ASP A 174 -0.08 -16.39 -16.53
C ASP A 174 0.99 -16.70 -15.48
N LEU A 175 0.61 -16.51 -14.20
CA LEU A 175 1.51 -16.69 -13.05
C LEU A 175 2.07 -18.11 -12.91
N ASP A 176 1.42 -19.11 -13.52
CA ASP A 176 1.77 -20.52 -13.37
C ASP A 176 2.75 -21.01 -14.42
N ASN A 177 3.09 -20.16 -15.38
CA ASN A 177 4.00 -20.46 -16.47
C ASN A 177 5.30 -19.64 -16.33
N PRO A 178 6.40 -20.25 -15.87
CA PRO A 178 7.67 -19.56 -15.65
C PRO A 178 8.21 -18.83 -16.89
N ASP A 179 7.92 -19.31 -18.10
CA ASP A 179 8.36 -18.69 -19.36
C ASP A 179 7.69 -17.33 -19.63
N LYS A 180 6.61 -17.02 -18.90
CA LYS A 180 5.87 -15.76 -18.99
C LYS A 180 6.40 -14.69 -18.02
N TRP A 181 7.35 -15.03 -17.16
CA TRP A 181 7.93 -14.11 -16.18
C TRP A 181 9.15 -13.39 -16.75
N GLU A 182 9.05 -12.07 -16.87
CA GLU A 182 10.18 -11.18 -17.15
C GLU A 182 10.57 -10.42 -15.88
N THR A 183 11.87 -10.19 -15.68
CA THR A 183 12.39 -9.37 -14.58
C THR A 183 13.11 -8.16 -15.15
N TYR A 184 12.81 -6.97 -14.63
CA TYR A 184 13.47 -5.72 -15.00
C TYR A 184 14.16 -5.10 -13.79
N ASN A 185 15.44 -4.75 -13.95
CA ASN A 185 16.28 -4.12 -12.94
C ASN A 185 17.20 -3.07 -13.60
N PRO A 186 17.95 -2.26 -12.83
CA PRO A 186 18.82 -1.24 -13.41
C PRO A 186 19.86 -1.78 -14.39
N GLU A 187 20.38 -2.99 -14.17
CA GLU A 187 21.40 -3.59 -15.04
C GLU A 187 20.82 -3.99 -16.41
N ASN A 188 19.75 -4.78 -16.43
CA ASN A 188 19.19 -5.32 -17.67
C ASN A 188 18.35 -4.30 -18.46
N THR A 189 17.89 -3.23 -17.81
CA THR A 189 17.26 -2.09 -18.48
C THR A 189 18.27 -1.02 -18.91
N GLN A 190 19.57 -1.22 -18.63
CA GLN A 190 20.64 -0.26 -18.91
C GLN A 190 20.35 1.12 -18.29
N GLY A 191 19.88 1.12 -17.04
CA GLY A 191 19.48 2.30 -16.28
C GLY A 191 18.09 2.83 -16.62
N GLY A 192 17.31 2.14 -17.45
CA GLY A 192 15.92 2.48 -17.76
C GLY A 192 15.02 2.51 -16.52
N LEU A 193 15.12 1.47 -15.69
CA LEU A 193 14.65 1.48 -14.30
C LEU A 193 15.79 2.06 -13.43
N PRO A 194 15.61 3.22 -12.77
CA PRO A 194 16.71 3.92 -12.13
C PRO A 194 17.16 3.28 -10.81
N ASN A 195 16.32 2.43 -10.19
CA ASN A 195 16.65 1.71 -8.97
C ASN A 195 15.86 0.39 -8.87
N ASP A 196 16.45 -0.62 -8.24
CA ASP A 196 15.88 -1.95 -8.04
C ASP A 196 14.79 -2.00 -6.96
N TRP A 197 14.76 -1.03 -6.04
CA TRP A 197 13.72 -0.96 -5.02
C TRP A 197 12.51 -0.22 -5.58
N VAL A 198 11.52 -0.99 -6.03
CA VAL A 198 10.26 -0.50 -6.61
C VAL A 198 9.15 -0.61 -5.56
N TYR A 199 8.49 0.50 -5.27
CA TYR A 199 7.48 0.60 -4.21
C TYR A 199 6.05 0.69 -4.71
N GLY A 200 5.84 1.23 -5.90
CA GLY A 200 4.51 1.51 -6.41
C GLY A 200 4.44 1.42 -7.92
N LEU A 201 3.28 0.98 -8.40
CA LEU A 201 2.96 0.79 -9.80
C LEU A 201 1.74 1.65 -10.13
N ALA A 202 1.70 2.19 -11.35
CA ALA A 202 0.49 2.79 -11.87
C ALA A 202 0.40 2.63 -13.38
N GLU A 203 -0.76 2.18 -13.86
CA GLU A 203 -1.07 2.19 -15.28
C GLU A 203 -1.37 3.63 -15.73
N GLY A 204 -0.68 4.06 -16.79
CA GLY A 204 -0.92 5.33 -17.47
C GLY A 204 -2.20 5.29 -18.31
N LYS A 205 -2.66 6.48 -18.73
CA LYS A 205 -3.88 6.60 -19.54
C LYS A 205 -3.75 5.96 -20.92
N ASP A 206 -2.55 5.92 -21.48
CA ASP A 206 -2.25 5.45 -22.83
C ASP A 206 -1.65 4.04 -22.83
N GLY A 207 -1.71 3.32 -21.70
CA GLY A 207 -1.18 1.97 -21.52
C GLY A 207 0.30 1.94 -21.11
N GLU A 208 0.85 3.06 -20.65
CA GLU A 208 2.16 3.09 -20.02
C GLU A 208 2.13 2.38 -18.67
N MET A 209 3.29 1.88 -18.24
CA MET A 209 3.50 1.52 -16.86
C MET A 209 4.46 2.47 -16.19
N TRP A 210 4.07 2.96 -15.03
CA TRP A 210 4.87 3.85 -14.21
C TRP A 210 5.33 3.13 -12.94
N PHE A 211 6.55 3.43 -12.51
CA PHE A 211 7.23 2.75 -11.40
C PHE A 211 7.83 3.79 -10.46
N ALA A 212 7.39 3.76 -9.20
CA ALA A 212 7.97 4.52 -8.11
C ALA A 212 9.16 3.77 -7.51
N THR A 213 10.34 4.40 -7.48
CA THR A 213 11.57 3.78 -6.97
C THR A 213 12.31 4.69 -5.98
N GLU A 214 13.33 4.15 -5.29
CA GLU A 214 14.18 4.97 -4.41
C GLU A 214 14.99 6.05 -5.15
N ASP A 215 15.27 5.88 -6.45
CA ASP A 215 16.05 6.87 -7.22
C ASP A 215 15.21 7.67 -8.23
N GLY A 216 13.89 7.50 -8.21
CA GLY A 216 12.97 8.37 -8.92
C GLY A 216 11.79 7.66 -9.54
N LEU A 217 11.30 8.22 -10.64
CA LEU A 217 10.16 7.70 -11.40
C LEU A 217 10.67 7.05 -12.68
N ALA A 218 10.20 5.85 -12.99
CA ALA A 218 10.38 5.24 -14.30
C ALA A 218 9.04 5.09 -15.03
N ARG A 219 9.13 5.04 -16.36
CA ARG A 219 8.02 4.75 -17.27
C ARG A 219 8.49 3.72 -18.29
N PHE A 220 7.68 2.69 -18.49
CA PHE A 220 7.78 1.73 -19.58
C PHE A 220 6.62 1.93 -20.54
N TYR A 221 6.92 2.15 -21.82
CA TYR A 221 5.90 2.27 -22.86
C TYR A 221 6.42 1.75 -24.18
N GLN A 222 5.68 0.84 -24.81
CA GLN A 222 6.02 0.25 -26.12
C GLN A 222 7.47 -0.27 -26.18
N GLY A 223 7.90 -0.99 -25.15
CA GLY A 223 9.26 -1.55 -25.09
C GLY A 223 10.36 -0.57 -24.70
N LYS A 224 10.01 0.70 -24.41
CA LYS A 224 10.98 1.75 -24.10
C LYS A 224 10.87 2.22 -22.66
N TRP A 225 12.03 2.33 -22.02
CA TRP A 225 12.17 2.91 -20.69
C TRP A 225 12.48 4.41 -20.76
N THR A 226 11.93 5.17 -19.83
CA THR A 226 12.27 6.58 -19.57
C THR A 226 12.21 6.79 -18.07
N ASN A 227 13.12 7.59 -17.50
CA ASN A 227 13.08 7.90 -16.08
C ASN A 227 13.39 9.35 -15.79
N TRP A 228 13.00 9.77 -14.58
CA TRP A 228 13.21 11.08 -14.02
C TRP A 228 13.64 10.93 -12.56
N GLN A 229 14.74 11.58 -12.22
CA GLN A 229 15.29 11.60 -10.87
C GLN A 229 15.15 13.00 -10.27
N HIS A 230 15.70 13.20 -9.07
CA HIS A 230 15.62 14.49 -8.39
C HIS A 230 16.19 15.66 -9.21
N LYS A 231 17.29 15.42 -9.94
CA LYS A 231 17.92 16.41 -10.83
C LYS A 231 16.97 16.93 -11.93
N ASP A 232 15.94 16.16 -12.27
CA ASP A 232 14.96 16.50 -13.30
C ASP A 232 13.76 17.29 -12.73
N GLY A 233 13.73 17.55 -11.42
CA GLY A 233 12.70 18.34 -10.73
C GLY A 233 11.74 17.54 -9.84
N LEU A 234 11.92 16.22 -9.76
CA LEU A 234 11.13 15.33 -8.92
C LEU A 234 11.43 15.56 -7.42
N GLY A 235 10.42 15.97 -6.65
CA GLY A 235 10.54 16.19 -5.20
C GLY A 235 11.19 17.52 -4.85
N ALA A 236 10.82 18.10 -3.70
CA ALA A 236 11.40 19.35 -3.24
C ALA A 236 12.89 19.19 -2.87
N ALA A 237 13.67 20.24 -3.12
CA ALA A 237 15.09 20.27 -2.78
C ALA A 237 15.31 20.03 -1.28
N TYR A 238 16.32 19.23 -0.92
CA TYR A 238 16.63 18.88 0.46
C TYR A 238 16.69 20.09 1.40
N ASP A 239 17.34 21.18 0.99
CA ASP A 239 17.47 22.39 1.81
C ASP A 239 16.14 23.06 2.16
N LEU A 240 15.09 22.84 1.36
CA LEU A 240 13.77 23.40 1.62
C LEU A 240 12.97 22.61 2.66
N VAL A 241 13.29 21.32 2.83
CA VAL A 241 12.51 20.37 3.64
C VAL A 241 13.28 19.79 4.83
N LYS A 242 14.59 20.01 4.92
CA LYS A 242 15.47 19.41 5.94
C LYS A 242 15.01 19.64 7.38
N ASP A 243 14.39 20.79 7.67
CA ASP A 243 13.91 21.14 9.01
C ASP A 243 12.64 20.36 9.39
N ASP A 244 11.91 19.84 8.40
CA ASP A 244 10.71 19.02 8.59
C ASP A 244 11.05 17.50 8.69
N ILE A 245 12.28 17.10 8.34
CA ILE A 245 12.72 15.70 8.39
C ILE A 245 13.13 15.35 9.83
N LYS A 246 12.23 14.68 10.54
CA LYS A 246 12.45 14.31 11.96
C LYS A 246 13.24 12.99 12.17
N PHE A 247 13.71 12.33 11.11
CA PHE A 247 14.41 11.05 11.22
C PHE A 247 15.89 11.22 11.53
N SER A 248 16.36 10.69 12.65
CA SER A 248 17.75 10.78 13.11
C SER A 248 18.64 9.58 12.72
N ARG A 249 18.06 8.49 12.18
CA ARG A 249 18.76 7.23 11.90
C ARG A 249 19.10 7.04 10.42
N ASP A 250 20.33 7.34 10.04
CA ASP A 250 20.85 7.17 8.69
C ASP A 250 20.81 5.69 8.23
N PRO A 251 19.97 5.31 7.26
CA PRO A 251 19.87 3.95 6.75
C PRO A 251 21.13 3.58 5.98
N GLY A 252 21.94 4.53 5.50
CA GLY A 252 23.29 4.25 4.99
C GLY A 252 24.23 3.67 6.05
N LYS A 253 23.92 3.81 7.35
CA LYS A 253 24.66 3.12 8.43
C LYS A 253 24.18 1.69 8.68
N ALA A 254 22.99 1.34 8.18
CA ALA A 254 22.36 0.03 8.39
C ALA A 254 22.28 -0.81 7.10
N SER A 255 22.41 -0.19 5.93
CA SER A 255 22.23 -0.81 4.63
C SER A 255 23.28 -0.32 3.63
N ARG A 256 23.97 -1.26 3.00
CA ARG A 256 24.94 -0.98 1.93
C ARG A 256 24.29 -0.34 0.70
N HIS A 257 23.03 -0.69 0.41
CA HIS A 257 22.25 -0.12 -0.68
C HIS A 257 22.11 1.41 -0.50
N HIS A 258 21.55 1.82 0.65
CA HIS A 258 21.36 3.23 1.00
C HIS A 258 22.70 3.99 1.10
N ALA A 259 23.79 3.33 1.55
CA ALA A 259 25.10 3.95 1.63
C ALA A 259 25.67 4.33 0.26
N LYS A 260 25.53 3.43 -0.73
CA LYS A 260 25.98 3.64 -2.12
C LYS A 260 25.20 4.78 -2.77
N GLN A 261 23.87 4.71 -2.70
CA GLN A 261 23.00 5.71 -3.31
C GLN A 261 23.26 7.13 -2.76
N LYS A 262 23.44 7.26 -1.45
CA LYS A 262 23.77 8.53 -0.81
C LYS A 262 25.08 9.14 -1.33
N ALA A 263 26.07 8.31 -1.64
CA ALA A 263 27.32 8.76 -2.24
C ALA A 263 27.12 9.23 -3.69
N GLU A 264 26.37 8.47 -4.48
CA GLU A 264 26.06 8.78 -5.90
C GLU A 264 25.27 10.09 -6.04
N GLN A 265 24.38 10.40 -5.09
CA GLN A 265 23.61 11.64 -5.04
C GLN A 265 24.37 12.83 -4.44
N GLY A 266 25.65 12.67 -4.06
CA GLY A 266 26.46 13.74 -3.45
C GLY A 266 26.06 14.11 -2.02
N LEU A 267 25.25 13.30 -1.35
CA LEU A 267 24.72 13.55 0.00
C LEU A 267 25.63 13.02 1.13
N GLY A 268 26.87 12.64 0.82
CA GLY A 268 27.80 12.01 1.77
C GLY A 268 28.14 12.85 3.02
N ARG A 269 27.97 14.18 2.97
CA ARG A 269 28.19 15.09 4.12
C ARG A 269 26.94 15.30 4.98
N VAL A 270 25.77 14.84 4.52
CA VAL A 270 24.51 14.97 5.25
C VAL A 270 24.45 13.92 6.36
N LYS A 271 24.49 14.35 7.62
CA LYS A 271 24.46 13.44 8.79
C LYS A 271 23.04 12.99 9.18
N VAL A 272 22.03 13.66 8.62
CA VAL A 272 20.62 13.31 8.75
C VAL A 272 20.24 12.29 7.67
N ALA A 273 19.20 11.54 7.98
CA ALA A 273 19.12 10.15 7.65
C ALA A 273 18.43 9.78 6.34
N TYR A 274 18.11 10.68 5.42
CA TYR A 274 17.18 10.25 4.40
C TYR A 274 17.31 11.05 3.13
N ASN A 275 17.42 10.36 1.99
CA ASN A 275 17.16 11.00 0.71
C ASN A 275 15.64 11.25 0.65
N PRO A 276 15.19 12.51 0.82
CA PRO A 276 13.77 12.82 0.91
C PRO A 276 12.98 12.43 -0.36
N ASN A 277 13.67 12.13 -1.46
CA ASN A 277 13.09 12.01 -2.78
C ASN A 277 12.75 10.58 -3.20
N TYR A 278 12.87 9.59 -2.31
CA TYR A 278 12.36 8.24 -2.61
C TYR A 278 10.89 8.35 -2.97
N ILE A 279 10.50 7.85 -4.15
CA ILE A 279 9.09 7.76 -4.49
C ILE A 279 8.56 6.47 -3.88
N VAL A 280 7.66 6.61 -2.91
CA VAL A 280 7.11 5.47 -2.15
C VAL A 280 5.64 5.23 -2.44
N SER A 281 4.99 6.12 -3.20
CA SER A 281 3.64 5.93 -3.70
C SER A 281 3.42 6.71 -4.99
N LEU A 282 2.48 6.23 -5.80
CA LEU A 282 2.25 6.73 -7.15
C LEU A 282 0.78 6.57 -7.52
N VAL A 283 0.22 7.54 -8.24
CA VAL A 283 -1.06 7.37 -8.93
C VAL A 283 -1.09 8.21 -10.21
N VAL A 284 -1.83 7.73 -11.20
CA VAL A 284 -2.15 8.48 -12.42
C VAL A 284 -3.62 8.93 -12.36
N ASP A 285 -3.84 10.24 -12.43
CA ASP A 285 -5.18 10.79 -12.44
C ASP A 285 -5.88 10.65 -13.80
N ASN A 286 -7.14 11.08 -13.88
CA ASN A 286 -7.95 10.90 -15.09
C ASN A 286 -7.46 11.73 -16.29
N ASP A 287 -6.69 12.80 -16.04
CA ASP A 287 -6.11 13.64 -17.09
C ASP A 287 -4.75 13.08 -17.57
N GLY A 288 -4.25 12.04 -16.91
CA GLY A 288 -2.94 11.45 -17.14
C GLY A 288 -1.81 12.16 -16.40
N ILE A 289 -2.12 13.00 -15.42
CA ILE A 289 -1.11 13.58 -14.55
C ILE A 289 -0.60 12.48 -13.62
N VAL A 290 0.72 12.43 -13.48
CA VAL A 290 1.39 11.52 -12.57
C VAL A 290 1.64 12.24 -11.25
N TRP A 291 1.13 11.67 -10.16
CA TRP A 291 1.34 12.16 -8.80
C TRP A 291 2.25 11.19 -8.05
N CYS A 292 3.30 11.71 -7.43
CA CYS A 292 4.34 10.93 -6.76
C CYS A 292 4.44 11.37 -5.29
N GLY A 293 4.19 10.43 -4.37
CA GLY A 293 4.40 10.65 -2.95
C GLY A 293 5.84 10.32 -2.58
N THR A 294 6.53 11.27 -1.95
CA THR A 294 7.93 11.07 -1.56
C THR A 294 8.07 10.86 -0.05
N TRP A 295 9.19 10.28 0.37
CA TRP A 295 9.44 10.05 1.80
C TRP A 295 9.68 11.32 2.62
N GLY A 296 10.10 12.41 1.99
CA GLY A 296 10.36 13.67 2.69
C GLY A 296 10.44 14.92 1.82
N GLY A 297 10.38 14.77 0.50
CA GLY A 297 10.39 15.86 -0.47
C GLY A 297 8.99 16.40 -0.79
N GLY A 298 7.97 15.92 -0.08
CA GLY A 298 6.57 16.29 -0.30
C GLY A 298 5.89 15.49 -1.41
N LEU A 299 4.92 16.12 -2.04
CA LEU A 299 4.14 15.58 -3.15
C LEU A 299 4.66 16.18 -4.46
N ALA A 300 5.03 15.35 -5.42
CA ALA A 300 5.42 15.79 -6.76
C ALA A 300 4.30 15.51 -7.77
N LYS A 301 4.11 16.43 -8.71
CA LYS A 301 3.15 16.36 -9.81
C LYS A 301 3.92 16.50 -11.13
N PHE A 302 3.67 15.60 -12.07
CA PHE A 302 4.22 15.65 -13.41
C PHE A 302 3.09 15.65 -14.45
N ASP A 303 3.07 16.68 -15.30
CA ASP A 303 2.06 16.85 -16.35
C ASP A 303 2.50 16.31 -17.73
N GLY A 304 3.61 15.57 -17.75
CA GLY A 304 4.25 15.10 -18.98
C GLY A 304 5.31 16.06 -19.53
N LYS A 305 5.39 17.30 -19.00
CA LYS A 305 6.36 18.31 -19.43
C LYS A 305 7.15 18.90 -18.27
N ALA A 306 6.48 19.25 -17.18
CA ALA A 306 7.05 19.98 -16.06
C ALA A 306 6.70 19.31 -14.73
N TRP A 307 7.62 19.48 -13.78
CA TRP A 307 7.44 19.08 -12.39
C TRP A 307 6.92 20.24 -11.55
N ARG A 308 6.01 19.93 -10.62
CA ARG A 308 5.61 20.83 -9.54
C ARG A 308 5.61 20.05 -8.23
N ASN A 309 6.25 20.62 -7.21
CA ASN A 309 6.34 20.03 -5.89
C ASN A 309 5.49 20.81 -4.89
N TYR A 310 4.87 20.11 -3.95
CA TYR A 310 4.08 20.66 -2.86
C TYR A 310 4.64 20.15 -1.53
N THR A 311 4.81 21.07 -0.59
CA THR A 311 5.38 20.83 0.73
C THR A 311 4.43 21.31 1.82
N VAL A 312 4.85 21.20 3.08
CA VAL A 312 4.14 21.83 4.21
C VAL A 312 3.94 23.34 4.04
N LYS A 313 4.83 24.01 3.30
CA LYS A 313 4.71 25.45 3.01
C LYS A 313 3.55 25.75 2.05
N ASP A 314 3.12 24.76 1.27
CA ASP A 314 2.00 24.86 0.32
C ASP A 314 0.68 24.37 0.93
N GLY A 315 0.69 23.92 2.19
CA GLY A 315 -0.48 23.42 2.91
C GLY A 315 -0.64 21.89 2.93
N LEU A 316 0.34 21.13 2.43
CA LEU A 316 0.39 19.68 2.64
C LEU A 316 0.61 19.40 4.15
N PRO A 317 -0.11 18.46 4.79
CA PRO A 317 0.01 18.27 6.24
C PRO A 317 1.38 17.72 6.68
N SER A 318 2.11 17.04 5.79
CA SER A 318 3.48 16.58 6.03
C SER A 318 4.19 16.29 4.71
N ASN A 319 5.52 16.51 4.67
CA ASN A 319 6.34 16.19 3.49
C ASN A 319 6.58 14.69 3.28
N HIS A 320 6.16 13.85 4.23
CA HIS A 320 6.23 12.40 4.12
C HIS A 320 4.88 11.86 3.64
N VAL A 321 4.81 11.48 2.37
CA VAL A 321 3.59 11.03 1.68
C VAL A 321 3.67 9.52 1.46
N PHE A 322 3.02 8.75 2.33
CA PHE A 322 3.06 7.29 2.32
C PHE A 322 2.20 6.66 1.23
N MET A 323 1.10 7.33 0.88
CA MET A 323 0.06 6.77 0.03
C MET A 323 -0.53 7.85 -0.86
N LEU A 324 -0.81 7.45 -2.11
CA LEU A 324 -1.66 8.18 -3.02
C LEU A 324 -2.81 7.29 -3.45
N HIS A 325 -4.02 7.86 -3.49
CA HIS A 325 -5.24 7.13 -3.86
C HIS A 325 -6.12 8.00 -4.73
N LYS A 326 -6.62 7.46 -5.83
CA LYS A 326 -7.61 8.11 -6.67
C LYS A 326 -8.99 7.56 -6.35
N ASP A 327 -9.88 8.42 -5.87
CA ASP A 327 -11.25 8.01 -5.58
C ASP A 327 -12.11 7.88 -6.87
N PRO A 328 -13.29 7.25 -6.79
CA PRO A 328 -14.19 7.10 -7.94
C PRO A 328 -14.68 8.41 -8.56
N ASN A 329 -14.61 9.53 -7.84
CA ASN A 329 -14.96 10.85 -8.36
C ASN A 329 -13.77 11.53 -9.07
N GLY A 330 -12.61 10.87 -9.11
CA GLY A 330 -11.39 11.36 -9.74
C GLY A 330 -10.53 12.27 -8.84
N PHE A 331 -10.88 12.46 -7.56
CA PHE A 331 -10.01 13.20 -6.66
C PHE A 331 -8.81 12.35 -6.26
N VAL A 332 -7.65 13.00 -6.20
CA VAL A 332 -6.44 12.39 -5.65
C VAL A 332 -6.32 12.75 -4.17
N TRP A 333 -6.02 11.75 -3.38
CA TRP A 333 -5.84 11.81 -1.94
C TRP A 333 -4.40 11.46 -1.59
N ALA A 334 -3.82 12.17 -0.63
CA ALA A 334 -2.47 11.93 -0.11
C ALA A 334 -2.53 11.55 1.37
N GLY A 335 -2.18 10.31 1.69
CA GLY A 335 -1.93 9.86 3.05
C GLY A 335 -0.54 10.26 3.49
N THR A 336 -0.43 11.01 4.58
CA THR A 336 0.84 11.52 5.08
C THR A 336 1.12 11.06 6.50
N SER A 337 2.30 11.41 7.05
CA SER A 337 2.60 11.16 8.46
C SER A 337 1.82 12.03 9.46
N HIS A 338 1.11 13.07 9.01
CA HIS A 338 0.37 14.00 9.86
C HIS A 338 -1.04 14.34 9.33
N GLY A 339 -1.66 13.42 8.59
CA GLY A 339 -3.06 13.53 8.15
C GLY A 339 -3.30 12.99 6.74
N LEU A 340 -4.58 12.99 6.35
CA LEU A 340 -5.05 12.69 5.00
C LEU A 340 -5.38 14.03 4.30
N ALA A 341 -4.85 14.24 3.09
CA ALA A 341 -5.11 15.45 2.31
C ALA A 341 -5.85 15.12 1.01
N LYS A 342 -7.03 15.72 0.80
CA LYS A 342 -7.69 15.76 -0.51
C LYS A 342 -7.05 16.86 -1.35
N ILE A 343 -6.56 16.54 -2.53
CA ILE A 343 -5.97 17.51 -3.45
C ILE A 343 -7.10 18.21 -4.21
N LEU A 344 -7.12 19.53 -4.11
CA LEU A 344 -8.12 20.41 -4.72
C LEU A 344 -7.51 21.20 -5.89
N ALA A 345 -8.38 21.81 -6.69
CA ALA A 345 -7.98 22.71 -7.76
C ALA A 345 -7.06 23.83 -7.25
N GLY A 346 -6.11 24.22 -8.11
CA GLY A 346 -5.11 25.25 -7.77
C GLY A 346 -3.99 24.80 -6.83
N GLY A 347 -3.93 23.50 -6.47
CA GLY A 347 -2.89 22.98 -5.58
C GLY A 347 -3.18 23.25 -4.09
N LYS A 348 -4.47 23.37 -3.73
CA LYS A 348 -4.92 23.49 -2.34
C LYS A 348 -5.22 22.11 -1.76
N PHE A 349 -5.26 22.01 -0.44
CA PHE A 349 -5.54 20.77 0.26
C PHE A 349 -6.70 20.93 1.25
N LYS A 350 -7.62 19.97 1.27
CA LYS A 350 -8.52 19.77 2.41
C LYS A 350 -7.90 18.68 3.29
N VAL A 351 -7.52 19.03 4.51
CA VAL A 351 -6.82 18.13 5.43
C VAL A 351 -7.79 17.56 6.46
N LEU A 352 -7.64 16.26 6.71
CA LEU A 352 -8.30 15.53 7.79
C LEU A 352 -7.23 14.96 8.71
N THR A 353 -7.49 15.05 10.01
CA THR A 353 -6.63 14.57 11.10
C THR A 353 -7.46 13.72 12.07
N ARG A 354 -6.80 13.23 13.12
CA ARG A 354 -7.46 12.58 14.24
C ARG A 354 -8.50 13.47 14.92
N ARG A 355 -8.34 14.80 14.88
CA ARG A 355 -9.32 15.75 15.41
C ARG A 355 -10.62 15.75 14.61
N ASP A 356 -10.54 15.42 13.33
CA ASP A 356 -11.68 15.36 12.41
C ASP A 356 -12.35 13.98 12.41
N GLY A 357 -11.70 12.97 12.98
CA GLY A 357 -12.24 11.61 13.12
C GLY A 357 -11.38 10.50 12.51
N LEU A 358 -10.20 10.80 11.95
CA LEU A 358 -9.26 9.73 11.58
C LEU A 358 -8.85 8.91 12.81
N TYR A 359 -8.49 7.64 12.61
CA TYR A 359 -8.02 6.79 13.73
C TYR A 359 -6.68 7.30 14.29
N ALA A 360 -5.73 7.60 13.39
CA ALA A 360 -4.46 8.23 13.68
C ALA A 360 -4.02 9.12 12.49
N ASP A 361 -3.09 10.04 12.74
CA ASP A 361 -2.62 11.00 11.73
C ASP A 361 -1.64 10.38 10.72
N ASN A 362 -1.00 9.26 11.04
CA ASN A 362 -0.13 8.56 10.11
C ASN A 362 -0.95 7.63 9.20
N VAL A 363 -1.30 8.14 8.04
CA VAL A 363 -2.19 7.49 7.08
C VAL A 363 -1.38 6.67 6.09
N PHE A 364 -1.66 5.37 6.02
CA PHE A 364 -0.91 4.42 5.21
C PHE A 364 -1.68 3.84 4.04
N SER A 365 -3.01 3.80 4.12
CA SER A 365 -3.85 3.19 3.09
C SER A 365 -5.23 3.81 3.06
N MET A 366 -5.89 3.72 1.91
CA MET A 366 -7.27 4.16 1.72
C MET A 366 -7.98 3.22 0.75
N ALA A 367 -9.29 3.01 0.93
CA ALA A 367 -10.11 2.28 -0.01
C ALA A 367 -11.53 2.87 -0.04
N ASN A 368 -12.17 2.85 -1.22
CA ASN A 368 -13.58 3.16 -1.36
C ASN A 368 -14.37 1.85 -1.35
N ALA A 369 -15.38 1.78 -0.49
CA ALA A 369 -16.27 0.64 -0.38
C ALA A 369 -17.52 0.79 -1.27
N SER A 370 -18.14 -0.34 -1.62
CA SER A 370 -19.35 -0.40 -2.47
C SER A 370 -20.57 0.31 -1.88
N ASP A 371 -20.61 0.44 -0.55
CA ASP A 371 -21.64 1.20 0.18
C ASP A 371 -21.41 2.73 0.17
N GLY A 372 -20.39 3.19 -0.55
CA GLY A 372 -19.99 4.59 -0.64
C GLY A 372 -19.14 5.09 0.53
N SER A 373 -18.80 4.23 1.50
CA SER A 373 -17.92 4.61 2.60
C SER A 373 -16.45 4.64 2.16
N ILE A 374 -15.67 5.49 2.82
CA ILE A 374 -14.21 5.58 2.66
C ILE A 374 -13.56 4.95 3.88
N TRP A 375 -12.64 4.03 3.66
CA TRP A 375 -11.85 3.38 4.70
C TRP A 375 -10.44 3.96 4.68
N VAL A 376 -9.93 4.37 5.83
CA VAL A 376 -8.61 5.01 5.99
C VAL A 376 -7.79 4.24 7.03
N GLY A 377 -6.76 3.55 6.57
CA GLY A 377 -5.88 2.71 7.38
C GLY A 377 -4.69 3.48 7.92
N SER A 378 -4.36 3.23 9.18
CA SER A 378 -3.29 3.91 9.91
C SER A 378 -2.56 2.92 10.83
N PHE A 379 -1.70 3.42 11.72
CA PHE A 379 -1.21 2.59 12.81
C PHE A 379 -2.30 2.40 13.87
N GLY A 380 -2.53 1.16 14.25
CA GLY A 380 -3.45 0.83 15.34
C GLY A 380 -4.88 0.51 14.90
N GLY A 381 -5.31 0.99 13.74
CA GLY A 381 -6.69 0.87 13.30
C GLY A 381 -7.03 1.55 11.99
N VAL A 382 -8.32 1.48 11.68
CA VAL A 382 -8.97 1.99 10.47
C VAL A 382 -10.11 2.92 10.88
N ALA A 383 -10.29 4.03 10.15
CA ALA A 383 -11.49 4.85 10.19
C ALA A 383 -12.36 4.54 8.97
N ARG A 384 -13.64 4.20 9.19
CA ARG A 384 -14.69 4.12 8.16
C ARG A 384 -15.47 5.43 8.19
N ILE A 385 -15.54 6.10 7.04
CA ILE A 385 -16.14 7.41 6.86
C ILE A 385 -17.35 7.24 5.93
N SER A 386 -18.55 7.51 6.44
CA SER A 386 -19.78 7.49 5.65
C SER A 386 -20.22 8.93 5.38
N GLY A 387 -20.64 9.23 4.15
CA GLY A 387 -20.98 10.59 3.69
C GLY A 387 -19.88 11.21 2.83
N GLN A 388 -20.15 12.38 2.26
CA GLN A 388 -19.21 13.06 1.36
C GLN A 388 -18.15 13.86 2.13
N LEU A 389 -16.90 13.76 1.69
CA LEU A 389 -15.75 14.52 2.19
C LEU A 389 -15.39 15.71 1.30
#